data_AF-A0A150R181-F1
#
_entry.id   AF-A0A150R181-F1
#
_cell.length_a   1.000
_cell.length_b   1.000
_cell.length_c   1.000
_cell.angle_alpha   90.00
_cell.angle_beta   90.00
_cell.angle_gamma   90.00
#
_symmetry.space_group_name_H-M   'P 1'
#
loop_
_entity.id
_entity.type
_entity.pdbx_description
1 polymer ?
#
loop_
_entity_poly.entity_id
_entity_poly.type
_entity_poly.pdbx_seq_one_letter_code
_entity_poly.pdbx_strand_id
1 'polypeptide(L)'
;GAAEEVPSVRLRRLLEIELPDGATLAAEPVGPLGDRVASVWVDRPTAARLEIQVRLDGRAVVRRQIAVSGLTSDVAARLVAIAASEMIVAEVRRARAPRRPPAPRRPTADEIELASRDLDALSVSAGPYAAVVSGGPRALAGAGIALGLRRLRLTESLFARLLTTPSGGDTMRWLEGGLSGDYRFWLTASWRLSVGAAASVASVRLPAASSVDGIPGERDTWSARAGVGLGVETRLSGPLWLGLTLDPGVVLRPARYQDARGATGAVEGAWLGVGLSLATERRSSPPR
;
A
#
# COMPACT_ATOMS: atom_id res chain seq x y z
N GLY A 1 -32.11 -39.07 28.30
CA GLY A 1 -32.42 -37.91 27.44
C GLY A 1 -32.52 -38.38 26.03
N ALA A 2 -33.74 -38.66 25.57
CA ALA A 2 -34.07 -39.05 24.21
C ALA A 2 -35.45 -38.44 23.94
N ALA A 3 -35.55 -37.61 22.90
CA ALA A 3 -36.79 -36.96 22.52
C ALA A 3 -37.75 -38.03 21.99
N GLU A 4 -38.89 -38.14 22.65
CA GLU A 4 -39.95 -39.08 22.35
C GLU A 4 -40.50 -38.78 20.94
N GLU A 5 -40.32 -39.74 20.04
CA GLU A 5 -40.86 -39.70 18.68
C GLU A 5 -42.38 -39.66 18.74
N VAL A 6 -42.97 -38.55 18.31
CA VAL A 6 -44.42 -38.43 18.16
C VAL A 6 -44.86 -39.39 17.05
N PRO A 7 -45.70 -40.40 17.33
CA PRO A 7 -46.13 -41.36 16.32
C PRO A 7 -46.99 -40.66 15.26
N SER A 8 -46.48 -40.58 14.04
CA SER A 8 -47.22 -40.04 12.90
C SER A 8 -48.37 -40.97 12.53
N VAL A 9 -49.59 -40.65 12.97
CA VAL A 9 -50.80 -41.33 12.48
C VAL A 9 -51.03 -40.91 11.03
N ARG A 10 -50.60 -41.76 10.09
CA ARG A 10 -50.88 -41.58 8.66
C ARG A 10 -52.34 -41.94 8.37
N LEU A 11 -53.22 -40.95 8.45
CA LEU A 11 -54.57 -41.03 7.89
C LEU A 11 -54.49 -40.92 6.37
N ARG A 12 -54.53 -42.07 5.66
CA ARG A 12 -54.82 -42.10 4.21
C ARG A 12 -56.33 -41.95 4.04
N ARG A 13 -56.81 -40.72 3.82
CA ARG A 13 -58.17 -40.50 3.28
C ARG A 13 -58.07 -40.39 1.77
N LEU A 14 -58.76 -41.29 1.08
CA LEU A 14 -59.03 -41.17 -0.35
C LEU A 14 -59.95 -39.96 -0.53
N LEU A 15 -59.47 -38.92 -1.22
CA LEU A 15 -60.29 -37.79 -1.64
C LEU A 15 -60.54 -37.97 -3.13
N GLU A 16 -61.76 -38.30 -3.49
CA GLU A 16 -62.23 -38.25 -4.87
C GLU A 16 -62.45 -36.77 -5.21
N ILE A 17 -61.58 -36.23 -6.06
CA ILE A 17 -61.67 -34.88 -6.59
C ILE A 17 -62.21 -35.05 -8.01
N GLU A 18 -63.51 -34.82 -8.21
CA GLU A 18 -64.07 -34.67 -9.55
C GLU A 18 -63.47 -33.39 -10.18
N LEU A 19 -62.48 -33.59 -11.05
CA LEU A 19 -61.95 -32.55 -11.93
C LEU A 19 -62.82 -32.53 -13.19
N PRO A 20 -63.33 -31.38 -13.65
CA PRO A 20 -64.05 -31.30 -14.91
C PRO A 20 -63.12 -31.70 -16.07
N ASP A 21 -63.46 -32.79 -16.77
CA ASP A 21 -63.10 -33.34 -18.09
C ASP A 21 -61.82 -32.93 -18.85
N GLY A 22 -60.79 -32.40 -18.20
CA GLY A 22 -59.60 -31.91 -18.90
C GLY A 22 -58.29 -31.88 -18.13
N ALA A 23 -58.23 -32.44 -16.92
CA ALA A 23 -56.99 -32.51 -16.15
C ALA A 23 -56.47 -33.95 -16.06
N THR A 24 -55.67 -34.36 -17.05
CA THR A 24 -54.85 -35.58 -16.96
C THR A 24 -53.82 -35.43 -15.83
N LEU A 25 -54.09 -36.07 -14.70
CA LEU A 25 -53.05 -36.42 -13.73
C LEU A 25 -52.18 -37.51 -14.38
N ALA A 26 -50.88 -37.25 -14.51
CA ALA A 26 -49.95 -38.26 -15.00
C ALA A 26 -50.01 -39.50 -14.10
N ALA A 27 -50.31 -40.66 -14.68
CA ALA A 27 -50.51 -41.92 -13.95
C ALA A 27 -49.24 -42.42 -13.25
N GLU A 28 -48.07 -41.95 -13.67
CA GLU A 28 -46.79 -42.29 -13.08
C GLU A 28 -45.92 -41.04 -12.87
N PRO A 29 -45.14 -40.98 -11.77
CA PRO A 29 -44.15 -39.91 -11.58
C PRO A 29 -43.14 -39.95 -12.75
N VAL A 30 -43.20 -38.93 -13.61
CA VAL A 30 -42.32 -38.84 -14.78
C VAL A 30 -40.91 -38.43 -14.34
N GLY A 31 -39.99 -39.41 -14.40
CA GLY A 31 -38.54 -39.23 -14.29
C GLY A 31 -38.01 -39.10 -12.85
N PRO A 32 -36.69 -39.30 -12.65
CA PRO A 32 -36.07 -39.01 -11.37
C PRO A 32 -36.24 -37.52 -11.08
N LEU A 33 -37.02 -37.21 -10.03
CA LEU A 33 -37.08 -35.88 -9.48
C LEU A 33 -35.64 -35.52 -9.05
N GLY A 34 -34.95 -34.68 -9.83
CA GLY A 34 -33.56 -34.30 -9.52
C GLY A 34 -33.44 -33.61 -8.15
N ASP A 35 -32.23 -33.29 -7.72
CA ASP A 35 -31.89 -32.81 -6.35
C ASP A 35 -32.63 -31.54 -5.87
N ARG A 36 -33.54 -30.96 -6.65
CA ARG A 36 -34.33 -29.77 -6.33
C ARG A 36 -35.83 -30.03 -6.38
N VAL A 37 -36.28 -31.01 -5.62
CA VAL A 37 -37.70 -31.31 -5.46
C VAL A 37 -38.34 -30.36 -4.46
N ALA A 38 -39.44 -29.71 -4.84
CA ALA A 38 -40.34 -29.06 -3.89
C ALA A 38 -41.38 -30.09 -3.41
N SER A 39 -41.42 -30.36 -2.12
CA SER A 39 -42.50 -31.13 -1.49
C SER A 39 -43.59 -30.17 -1.03
N VAL A 40 -44.83 -30.42 -1.43
CA VAL A 40 -46.00 -29.63 -1.04
C VAL A 40 -46.97 -30.55 -0.29
N TRP A 41 -47.40 -30.12 0.90
CA TRP A 41 -48.48 -30.75 1.66
C TRP A 41 -49.63 -29.77 1.79
N VAL A 42 -50.85 -30.28 1.68
CA VAL A 42 -52.07 -29.49 1.84
C VAL A 42 -52.92 -30.18 2.91
N ASP A 43 -53.05 -29.53 4.05
CA ASP A 43 -53.88 -30.00 5.16
C ASP A 43 -55.17 -29.17 5.23
N ARG A 44 -56.28 -29.82 5.61
CA ARG A 44 -57.57 -29.16 5.84
C ARG A 44 -57.92 -29.19 7.33
N PRO A 45 -57.40 -28.26 8.14
CA PRO A 45 -57.65 -28.26 9.58
C PRO A 45 -59.13 -27.98 9.91
N THR A 46 -59.84 -27.22 9.07
CA THR A 46 -61.29 -26.98 9.22
C THR A 46 -62.00 -26.96 7.88
N ALA A 47 -63.34 -27.03 7.89
CA ALA A 47 -64.14 -26.90 6.66
C ALA A 47 -63.90 -25.56 5.93
N ALA A 48 -63.49 -24.52 6.65
CA ALA A 48 -63.31 -23.16 6.16
C ALA A 48 -61.84 -22.77 5.90
N ARG A 49 -60.86 -23.63 6.21
CA ARG A 49 -59.43 -23.29 6.11
C ARG A 49 -58.58 -24.44 5.56
N LEU A 50 -57.60 -24.09 4.75
CA LEU A 50 -56.53 -24.95 4.26
C LEU A 50 -55.18 -24.43 4.76
N GLU A 51 -54.25 -25.34 5.01
CA GLU A 51 -52.86 -25.06 5.33
C GLU A 51 -51.97 -25.69 4.25
N ILE A 52 -51.16 -24.86 3.61
CA ILE A 52 -50.18 -25.28 2.62
C ILE A 52 -48.81 -25.26 3.28
N GLN A 53 -48.10 -26.38 3.18
CA GLN A 53 -46.73 -26.50 3.63
C GLN A 53 -45.83 -26.78 2.42
N VAL A 54 -44.77 -25.99 2.26
CA VAL A 54 -43.80 -26.16 1.16
C VAL A 54 -42.43 -26.38 1.77
N ARG A 55 -41.73 -27.41 1.29
CA ARG A 55 -40.32 -27.67 1.62
C ARG A 55 -39.51 -27.80 0.35
N LEU A 56 -38.38 -27.13 0.30
CA LEU A 56 -37.47 -27.13 -0.85
C LEU A 56 -36.10 -27.64 -0.37
N ASP A 57 -35.65 -28.77 -0.91
CA ASP A 57 -34.27 -29.28 -0.75
C ASP A 57 -33.70 -29.20 0.68
N GLY A 58 -34.30 -29.97 1.61
CA GLY A 58 -33.85 -30.07 3.01
C GLY A 58 -34.04 -28.81 3.87
N ARG A 59 -34.58 -27.71 3.33
CA ARG A 59 -34.81 -26.46 4.08
C ARG A 59 -35.98 -26.56 5.06
N ALA A 60 -36.08 -25.56 5.93
CA ALA A 60 -37.22 -25.40 6.81
C ALA A 60 -38.53 -25.33 6.02
N VAL A 61 -39.57 -25.98 6.55
CA VAL A 61 -40.90 -25.97 5.98
C VAL A 61 -41.50 -24.58 6.11
N VAL A 62 -41.96 -24.00 4.99
CA VAL A 62 -42.72 -22.74 4.99
C VAL A 62 -44.20 -23.08 4.97
N ARG A 63 -44.99 -22.38 5.79
CA ARG A 63 -46.42 -22.64 5.95
C ARG A 63 -47.23 -21.41 5.57
N ARG A 64 -48.39 -21.62 4.94
CA ARG A 64 -49.37 -20.57 4.63
C ARG A 64 -50.77 -21.10 4.85
N GLN A 65 -51.58 -20.36 5.61
CA GLN A 65 -53.00 -20.67 5.78
C GLN A 65 -53.84 -19.86 4.82
N ILE A 66 -54.90 -20.48 4.32
CA ILE A 66 -55.81 -19.92 3.33
C ILE A 66 -57.25 -20.17 3.81
N ALA A 67 -58.05 -19.11 3.85
CA ALA A 67 -59.48 -19.23 4.07
C ALA A 67 -60.18 -19.65 2.77
N VAL A 68 -61.00 -20.70 2.83
CA VAL A 68 -61.76 -21.23 1.69
C VAL A 68 -63.27 -21.25 1.95
N SER A 69 -63.72 -20.58 3.01
CA SER A 69 -65.14 -20.43 3.32
C SER A 69 -65.87 -19.73 2.17
N GLY A 70 -66.97 -20.33 1.70
CA GLY A 70 -67.79 -19.78 0.63
C GLY A 70 -67.22 -19.95 -0.79
N LEU A 71 -66.07 -20.61 -0.95
CA LEU A 71 -65.52 -20.95 -2.28
C LEU A 71 -66.03 -22.32 -2.73
N THR A 72 -66.26 -22.46 -4.04
CA THR A 72 -66.46 -23.79 -4.65
C THR A 72 -65.15 -24.58 -4.64
N SER A 73 -65.24 -25.91 -4.71
CA SER A 73 -64.07 -26.80 -4.67
C SER A 73 -63.02 -26.48 -5.73
N ASP A 74 -63.43 -26.19 -6.96
CA ASP A 74 -62.54 -25.82 -8.07
C ASP A 74 -61.81 -24.50 -7.79
N VAL A 75 -62.53 -23.48 -7.30
CA VAL A 75 -61.92 -22.18 -6.96
C VAL A 75 -60.94 -22.32 -5.80
N ALA A 76 -61.28 -23.11 -4.78
CA ALA A 76 -60.40 -23.41 -3.67
C ALA A 76 -59.13 -24.16 -4.13
N ALA A 77 -59.25 -25.15 -5.02
CA ALA A 77 -58.13 -25.91 -5.56
C ALA A 77 -57.16 -25.04 -6.37
N ARG A 78 -57.69 -24.17 -7.25
CA ARG A 78 -56.87 -23.22 -8.02
C ARG A 78 -56.11 -22.26 -7.13
N LEU A 79 -56.78 -21.72 -6.10
CA LEU A 79 -56.17 -20.79 -5.16
C LEU A 79 -55.05 -21.46 -4.35
N VAL A 80 -55.23 -22.73 -3.97
CA VAL A 80 -54.17 -23.54 -3.34
C VAL A 80 -52.99 -23.75 -4.28
N ALA A 81 -53.24 -24.11 -5.54
CA ALA A 81 -52.18 -24.32 -6.52
C ALA A 81 -51.34 -23.05 -6.76
N ILE A 82 -52.01 -21.90 -6.90
CA ILE A 82 -51.36 -20.59 -7.05
C ILE A 82 -50.51 -20.29 -5.81
N ALA A 83 -51.08 -20.42 -4.61
CA ALA A 83 -50.38 -20.12 -3.37
C ALA A 83 -49.16 -21.03 -3.15
N ALA A 84 -49.27 -22.33 -3.47
CA ALA A 84 -48.15 -23.25 -3.43
C ALA A 84 -47.04 -22.85 -4.42
N SER A 85 -47.41 -22.49 -5.66
CA SER A 85 -46.48 -22.01 -6.67
C SER A 85 -45.76 -20.72 -6.23
N GLU A 86 -46.48 -19.76 -5.67
CA GLU A 86 -45.91 -18.51 -5.14
C GLU A 86 -44.91 -18.79 -4.01
N MET A 87 -45.25 -19.70 -3.09
CA MET A 87 -44.38 -20.10 -1.99
C MET A 87 -43.08 -20.74 -2.50
N ILE A 88 -43.17 -21.62 -3.50
CA ILE A 88 -41.99 -22.22 -4.14
C ILE A 88 -41.11 -21.15 -4.80
N VAL A 89 -41.71 -20.26 -5.61
CA VAL A 89 -40.97 -19.20 -6.30
C VAL A 89 -40.27 -18.26 -5.31
N ALA A 90 -40.94 -17.90 -4.21
CA ALA A 90 -40.36 -17.06 -3.16
C ALA A 90 -39.13 -17.72 -2.52
N GLU A 91 -39.20 -19.01 -2.20
CA GLU A 91 -38.08 -19.74 -1.60
C GLU A 91 -36.94 -19.99 -2.58
N VAL A 92 -37.23 -20.27 -3.86
CA VAL A 92 -36.19 -20.34 -4.91
C VAL A 92 -35.47 -19.00 -5.07
N ARG A 93 -36.19 -17.87 -5.02
CA ARG A 93 -35.59 -16.53 -5.09
C ARG A 93 -34.70 -16.25 -3.88
N ARG A 94 -35.14 -16.59 -2.68
CA ARG A 94 -34.30 -16.49 -1.46
C ARG A 94 -33.06 -17.38 -1.54
N ALA A 95 -33.20 -18.59 -2.10
CA ALA A 95 -32.07 -19.49 -2.32
C ALA A 95 -31.01 -18.94 -3.29
N ARG A 96 -31.45 -18.16 -4.29
CA ARG A 96 -30.59 -17.58 -5.33
C ARG A 96 -30.10 -16.17 -5.00
N ALA A 97 -30.53 -15.56 -3.88
CA ALA A 97 -30.08 -14.24 -3.51
C ALA A 97 -28.54 -14.22 -3.44
N PRO A 98 -27.87 -13.34 -4.21
CA PRO A 98 -26.42 -13.34 -4.29
C PRO A 98 -25.84 -13.11 -2.90
N ARG A 99 -24.93 -13.99 -2.49
CA ARG A 99 -24.17 -13.83 -1.25
C ARG A 99 -23.52 -12.45 -1.30
N ARG A 100 -23.68 -11.68 -0.22
CA ARG A 100 -23.04 -10.36 -0.06
C ARG A 100 -21.55 -10.54 -0.41
N PRO A 101 -20.96 -9.69 -1.29
CA PRO A 101 -19.56 -9.82 -1.63
C PRO A 101 -18.74 -9.80 -0.34
N PRO A 102 -17.67 -10.62 -0.25
CA PRO A 102 -16.82 -10.62 0.93
C PRO A 102 -16.32 -9.20 1.19
N ALA A 103 -16.25 -8.82 2.47
CA ALA A 103 -15.74 -7.51 2.85
C ALA A 103 -14.35 -7.31 2.22
N PRO A 104 -14.05 -6.10 1.70
CA PRO A 104 -12.77 -5.83 1.08
C PRO A 104 -11.64 -6.17 2.06
N ARG A 105 -10.67 -6.95 1.59
CA ARG A 105 -9.51 -7.35 2.37
C ARG A 105 -8.77 -6.10 2.83
N ARG A 106 -8.33 -6.06 4.09
CA ARG A 106 -7.41 -5.02 4.53
C ARG A 106 -6.10 -5.14 3.76
N PRO A 107 -5.55 -4.04 3.23
CA PRO A 107 -4.28 -4.09 2.51
C PRO A 107 -3.16 -4.60 3.43
N THR A 108 -2.23 -5.37 2.86
CA THR A 108 -1.04 -5.81 3.60
C THR A 108 -0.11 -4.64 3.88
N ALA A 109 0.81 -4.81 4.83
CA ALA A 109 1.86 -3.82 5.09
C ALA A 109 2.69 -3.51 3.84
N ASP A 110 2.96 -4.53 3.00
CA ASP A 110 3.70 -4.36 1.75
C ASP A 110 2.92 -3.55 0.71
N GLU A 111 1.61 -3.76 0.58
CA GLU A 111 0.75 -2.98 -0.33
C GLU A 111 0.69 -1.51 0.10
N ILE A 112 0.61 -1.25 1.41
CA ILE A 112 0.64 0.10 1.97
C ILE A 112 1.99 0.77 1.70
N GLU A 113 3.10 0.04 1.92
CA GLU A 113 4.43 0.58 1.65
C GLU A 113 4.60 0.88 0.16
N LEU A 114 4.16 -0.01 -0.73
CA LEU A 114 4.26 0.18 -2.18
C LEU A 114 3.47 1.40 -2.65
N ALA A 115 2.23 1.55 -2.17
CA ALA A 115 1.39 2.72 -2.45
C ALA A 115 1.99 4.02 -1.90
N SER A 116 2.73 3.94 -0.78
CA SER A 116 3.32 5.12 -0.15
C SER A 116 4.57 5.65 -0.86
N ARG A 117 5.15 4.91 -1.81
CA ARG A 117 6.35 5.29 -2.56
C ARG A 117 6.12 6.49 -3.47
N ASP A 118 4.88 6.66 -3.94
CA ASP A 118 4.48 7.73 -4.84
C ASP A 118 3.98 8.97 -4.10
N LEU A 119 3.91 8.90 -2.77
CA LEU A 119 3.53 10.05 -1.95
C LEU A 119 4.69 11.04 -1.83
N ASP A 120 4.32 12.32 -1.78
CA ASP A 120 5.22 13.40 -1.42
C ASP A 120 5.80 13.14 -0.03
N ALA A 121 7.07 13.49 0.15
CA ALA A 121 7.74 13.30 1.43
C ALA A 121 8.71 14.44 1.75
N LEU A 122 8.80 14.77 3.03
CA LEU A 122 9.84 15.62 3.58
C LEU A 122 10.84 14.74 4.32
N SER A 123 12.12 14.90 4.03
CA SER A 123 13.19 14.20 4.73
C SER A 123 14.20 15.15 5.35
N VAL A 124 14.66 14.83 6.55
CA VAL A 124 15.81 15.49 7.18
C VAL A 124 16.85 14.43 7.44
N SER A 125 18.10 14.69 7.06
CA SER A 125 19.21 13.77 7.29
C SER A 125 20.42 14.49 7.84
N ALA A 126 21.19 13.81 8.67
CA ALA A 126 22.46 14.30 9.18
C ALA A 126 23.43 13.14 9.40
N GLY A 127 24.72 13.41 9.34
CA GLY A 127 25.74 12.43 9.68
C GLY A 127 27.14 12.80 9.21
N PRO A 128 28.12 11.92 9.47
CA PRO A 128 29.51 12.17 9.11
C PRO A 128 29.72 12.06 7.60
N TYR A 129 30.66 12.85 7.10
CA TYR A 129 31.07 12.86 5.71
C TYR A 129 32.59 12.97 5.61
N ALA A 130 33.17 12.23 4.68
CA ALA A 130 34.58 12.31 4.34
C ALA A 130 34.73 12.45 2.83
N ALA A 131 35.81 13.11 2.39
CA ALA A 131 36.14 13.20 0.98
C ALA A 131 37.65 13.21 0.75
N VAL A 132 38.06 12.80 -0.43
CA VAL A 132 39.41 12.99 -0.95
C VAL A 132 39.37 13.83 -2.22
N VAL A 133 40.34 14.71 -2.39
CA VAL A 133 40.49 15.58 -3.56
C VAL A 133 41.82 15.26 -4.24
N SER A 134 41.82 15.16 -5.57
CA SER A 134 42.99 14.73 -6.34
C SER A 134 44.06 15.80 -6.54
N GLY A 135 43.68 17.08 -6.72
CA GLY A 135 44.57 18.20 -7.00
C GLY A 135 45.41 18.68 -5.80
N GLY A 136 45.75 17.78 -4.90
CA GLY A 136 46.43 18.00 -3.63
C GLY A 136 45.90 16.97 -2.65
N PRO A 137 46.71 16.04 -2.10
CA PRO A 137 46.21 14.91 -1.33
C PRO A 137 45.67 15.40 0.02
N ARG A 138 44.40 15.81 0.01
CA ARG A 138 43.70 16.34 1.18
C ARG A 138 42.47 15.49 1.39
N ALA A 139 42.57 14.62 2.40
CA ALA A 139 41.40 14.06 3.03
C ALA A 139 40.70 15.18 3.80
N LEU A 140 39.39 15.27 3.64
CA LEU A 140 38.50 16.15 4.38
C LEU A 140 37.52 15.26 5.14
N ALA A 141 37.21 15.62 6.37
CA ALA A 141 36.23 14.92 7.18
C ALA A 141 35.42 15.90 8.02
N GLY A 142 34.18 15.55 8.32
CA GLY A 142 33.32 16.36 9.16
C GLY A 142 31.89 15.88 9.15
N ALA A 143 30.95 16.82 9.18
CA ALA A 143 29.53 16.52 9.29
C ALA A 143 28.72 17.26 8.24
N GLY A 144 27.60 16.67 7.85
CA GLY A 144 26.64 17.24 6.94
C GLY A 144 25.21 17.15 7.46
N ILE A 145 24.38 18.04 6.95
CA ILE A 145 22.93 18.02 7.11
C ILE A 145 22.29 18.22 5.73
N ALA A 146 21.15 17.57 5.48
CA ALA A 146 20.36 17.80 4.29
C ALA A 146 18.86 17.79 4.59
N LEU A 147 18.13 18.67 3.93
CA LEU A 147 16.68 18.76 3.90
C LEU A 147 16.21 18.39 2.49
N GLY A 148 15.39 17.36 2.36
CA GLY A 148 14.90 16.84 1.09
C GLY A 148 13.39 16.93 0.97
N LEU A 149 12.91 17.28 -0.22
CA LEU A 149 11.51 17.24 -0.63
C LEU A 149 11.39 16.25 -1.80
N ARG A 150 10.61 15.19 -1.60
CA ARG A 150 10.23 14.26 -2.66
C ARG A 150 8.92 14.69 -3.29
N ARG A 151 8.91 14.84 -4.62
CA ARG A 151 7.74 15.04 -5.47
C ARG A 151 7.89 14.24 -6.75
N LEU A 152 6.81 13.59 -7.20
CA LEU A 152 6.81 12.85 -8.49
C LEU A 152 8.01 11.87 -8.62
N ARG A 153 8.37 11.19 -7.53
CA ARG A 153 9.54 10.28 -7.40
C ARG A 153 10.93 10.91 -7.49
N LEU A 154 11.05 12.21 -7.71
CA LEU A 154 12.29 12.95 -7.60
C LEU A 154 12.43 13.53 -6.20
N THR A 155 13.59 13.38 -5.58
CA THR A 155 13.91 14.08 -4.32
C THR A 155 14.86 15.23 -4.63
N GLU A 156 14.42 16.45 -4.36
CA GLU A 156 15.27 17.63 -4.37
C GLU A 156 15.72 17.89 -2.94
N SER A 157 17.02 18.14 -2.73
CA SER A 157 17.55 18.40 -1.39
C SER A 157 18.46 19.61 -1.35
N LEU A 158 18.37 20.38 -0.27
CA LEU A 158 19.34 21.38 0.13
C LEU A 158 20.25 20.76 1.18
N PHE A 159 21.57 20.89 1.01
CA PHE A 159 22.52 20.37 1.98
C PHE A 159 23.56 21.40 2.38
N ALA A 160 24.13 21.20 3.57
CA ALA A 160 25.28 21.92 4.07
C ALA A 160 26.27 20.95 4.71
N ARG A 161 27.58 21.20 4.54
CA ARG A 161 28.65 20.38 5.13
C ARG A 161 29.74 21.26 5.68
N LEU A 162 30.29 20.86 6.82
CA LEU A 162 31.48 21.46 7.41
C LEU A 162 32.56 20.39 7.47
N LEU A 163 33.62 20.57 6.69
CA LEU A 163 34.71 19.61 6.57
C LEU A 163 36.05 20.26 6.92
N THR A 164 36.94 19.48 7.54
CA THR A 164 38.30 19.90 7.88
C THR A 164 39.30 18.81 7.53
N THR A 165 40.57 19.18 7.35
CA THR A 165 41.64 18.20 7.23
C THR A 165 41.87 17.47 8.58
N PRO A 166 42.04 16.14 8.62
CA PRO A 166 42.10 15.36 9.87
C PRO A 166 43.28 15.63 10.83
N SER A 167 44.32 16.38 10.45
CA SER A 167 45.52 16.54 11.29
C SER A 167 46.26 17.87 11.07
N GLY A 168 46.68 18.53 12.17
CA GLY A 168 47.64 19.65 12.20
C GLY A 168 47.08 20.98 12.72
N GLY A 169 47.93 21.88 13.24
CA GLY A 169 47.55 23.25 13.66
C GLY A 169 47.06 24.13 12.50
N ASP A 170 47.38 23.74 11.27
CA ASP A 170 47.06 24.42 10.02
C ASP A 170 45.94 23.69 9.25
N THR A 171 44.80 23.51 9.90
CA THR A 171 43.66 22.79 9.31
C THR A 171 42.93 23.62 8.26
N MET A 172 42.91 23.14 7.02
CA MET A 172 42.02 23.67 6.00
C MET A 172 40.57 23.43 6.43
N ARG A 173 39.71 24.43 6.22
CA ARG A 173 38.27 24.34 6.48
C ARG A 173 37.50 24.53 5.19
N TRP A 174 36.46 23.72 5.01
CA TRP A 174 35.59 23.70 3.85
C TRP A 174 34.14 23.73 4.33
N LEU A 175 33.51 24.89 4.20
CA LEU A 175 32.09 25.07 4.50
C LEU A 175 31.32 25.08 3.19
N GLU A 176 30.56 24.02 2.94
CA GLU A 176 29.85 23.78 1.70
C GLU A 176 28.34 23.94 1.86
N GLY A 177 27.71 24.55 0.87
CA GLY A 177 26.26 24.54 0.68
C GLY A 177 25.93 24.17 -0.76
N GLY A 178 24.87 23.39 -0.96
CA GLY A 178 24.52 22.93 -2.29
C GLY A 178 23.11 22.36 -2.42
N LEU A 179 22.78 22.06 -3.67
CA LEU A 179 21.53 21.42 -4.05
C LEU A 179 21.84 20.05 -4.66
N SER A 180 20.96 19.09 -4.43
CA SER A 180 21.01 17.79 -5.08
C SER A 180 19.63 17.35 -5.55
N GLY A 181 19.60 16.59 -6.64
CA GLY A 181 18.41 15.91 -7.14
C GLY A 181 18.69 14.44 -7.29
N ASP A 182 17.92 13.57 -6.62
CA ASP A 182 18.06 12.11 -6.70
C ASP A 182 16.75 11.40 -7.03
N TYR A 183 16.86 10.34 -7.81
CA TYR A 183 15.79 9.39 -8.06
C TYR A 183 16.01 8.14 -7.20
N ARG A 184 14.94 7.64 -6.58
CA ARG A 184 15.00 6.51 -5.64
C ARG A 184 14.38 5.24 -6.21
N PHE A 185 15.16 4.17 -6.20
CA PHE A 185 14.74 2.82 -6.57
C PHE A 185 14.52 1.99 -5.32
N TRP A 186 13.32 1.46 -5.14
CA TRP A 186 13.03 0.59 -4.01
C TRP A 186 13.36 -0.86 -4.37
N LEU A 187 14.33 -1.45 -3.66
CA LEU A 187 14.68 -2.87 -3.81
C LEU A 187 13.72 -3.74 -3.01
N THR A 188 13.41 -3.33 -1.79
CA THR A 188 12.44 -3.99 -0.88
C THR A 188 11.68 -2.94 -0.07
N ALA A 189 10.82 -3.33 0.87
CA ALA A 189 10.19 -2.39 1.80
C ALA A 189 11.19 -1.69 2.74
N SER A 190 12.37 -2.29 2.94
CA SER A 190 13.39 -1.82 3.88
C SER A 190 14.69 -1.39 3.21
N TRP A 191 14.82 -1.52 1.89
CA TRP A 191 16.04 -1.17 1.17
C TRP A 191 15.72 -0.36 -0.07
N ARG A 192 16.49 0.72 -0.29
CA ARG A 192 16.41 1.53 -1.49
C ARG A 192 17.78 2.02 -1.93
N LEU A 193 17.87 2.30 -3.22
CA LEU A 193 19.02 2.92 -3.87
C LEU A 193 18.63 4.33 -4.31
N SER A 194 19.58 5.25 -4.32
CA SER A 194 19.41 6.57 -4.92
C SER A 194 20.51 6.85 -5.93
N VAL A 195 20.12 7.48 -7.03
CA VAL A 195 21.05 7.96 -8.06
C VAL A 195 20.66 9.38 -8.41
N GLY A 196 21.62 10.28 -8.40
CA GLY A 196 21.35 11.70 -8.57
C GLY A 196 22.57 12.51 -8.95
N ALA A 197 22.38 13.82 -8.98
CA ALA A 197 23.42 14.80 -9.18
C ALA A 197 23.39 15.87 -8.10
N ALA A 198 24.54 16.47 -7.84
CA ALA A 198 24.69 17.55 -6.87
C ALA A 198 25.56 18.66 -7.43
N ALA A 199 25.26 19.89 -7.04
CA ALA A 199 26.07 21.06 -7.29
C ALA A 199 26.20 21.87 -6.00
N SER A 200 27.40 22.37 -5.72
CA SER A 200 27.66 23.11 -4.50
C SER A 200 28.70 24.19 -4.68
N VAL A 201 28.64 25.15 -3.75
CA VAL A 201 29.64 26.18 -3.53
C VAL A 201 30.17 26.02 -2.12
N ALA A 202 31.44 26.33 -1.93
CA ALA A 202 32.10 26.23 -0.65
C ALA A 202 32.89 27.50 -0.34
N SER A 203 32.87 27.94 0.92
CA SER A 203 33.90 28.81 1.47
C SER A 203 35.06 27.94 1.94
N VAL A 204 36.27 28.30 1.52
CA VAL A 204 37.50 27.56 1.76
C VAL A 204 38.46 28.44 2.54
N ARG A 205 38.83 28.00 3.74
CA ARG A 205 39.83 28.67 4.57
C ARG A 205 41.11 27.85 4.60
N LEU A 206 42.23 28.51 4.34
CA LEU A 206 43.56 27.93 4.25
C LEU A 206 44.49 28.62 5.25
N PRO A 207 44.48 28.26 6.55
CA PRO A 207 45.21 29.00 7.58
C PRO A 207 46.73 29.05 7.38
N ALA A 208 47.31 27.99 6.80
CA ALA A 208 48.74 27.87 6.48
C ALA A 208 49.17 28.62 5.21
N ALA A 209 48.23 29.16 4.42
CA ALA A 209 48.57 29.85 3.18
C ALA A 209 49.19 31.22 3.47
N SER A 210 50.25 31.54 2.73
CA SER A 210 50.85 32.87 2.69
C SER A 210 50.11 33.81 1.72
N SER A 211 49.49 33.24 0.68
CA SER A 211 48.58 33.92 -0.24
C SER A 211 47.53 32.96 -0.78
N VAL A 212 46.36 33.50 -1.11
CA VAL A 212 45.27 32.78 -1.78
C VAL A 212 44.81 33.59 -2.99
N ASP A 213 44.59 32.92 -4.11
CA ASP A 213 44.25 33.53 -5.40
C ASP A 213 45.19 34.68 -5.83
N GLY A 214 46.47 34.61 -5.41
CA GLY A 214 47.50 35.61 -5.70
C GLY A 214 47.46 36.86 -4.82
N ILE A 215 46.63 36.88 -3.78
CA ILE A 215 46.50 38.01 -2.83
C ILE A 215 47.34 37.70 -1.58
N PRO A 216 48.44 38.45 -1.32
CA PRO A 216 49.27 38.23 -0.14
C PRO A 216 48.50 38.45 1.17
N GLY A 217 48.67 37.54 2.14
CA GLY A 217 47.99 37.62 3.44
C GLY A 217 46.55 37.13 3.44
N GLU A 218 45.93 36.95 2.28
CA GLU A 218 44.59 36.38 2.13
C GLU A 218 44.61 34.88 2.46
N ARG A 219 43.57 34.41 3.16
CA ARG A 219 43.46 33.03 3.63
C ARG A 219 42.11 32.39 3.30
N ASP A 220 41.15 33.19 2.86
CA ASP A 220 39.82 32.75 2.54
C ASP A 220 39.61 32.85 1.02
N THR A 221 38.90 31.88 0.46
CA THR A 221 38.43 31.91 -0.92
C THR A 221 37.15 31.09 -1.03
N TRP A 222 36.65 30.89 -2.24
CA TRP A 222 35.52 30.02 -2.52
C TRP A 222 35.89 28.92 -3.51
N SER A 223 35.10 27.87 -3.54
CA SER A 223 35.18 26.85 -4.58
C SER A 223 33.78 26.46 -5.00
N ALA A 224 33.70 25.74 -6.11
CA ALA A 224 32.47 25.16 -6.60
C ALA A 224 32.77 23.75 -7.07
N ARG A 225 31.81 22.84 -6.89
CA ARG A 225 31.91 21.48 -7.44
C ARG A 225 30.56 21.01 -7.98
N ALA A 226 30.63 20.05 -8.88
CA ALA A 226 29.49 19.27 -9.32
C ALA A 226 29.84 17.78 -9.25
N GLY A 227 28.84 16.94 -9.02
CA GLY A 227 29.05 15.51 -8.85
C GLY A 227 27.79 14.70 -9.04
N VAL A 228 27.98 13.39 -8.95
CA VAL A 228 26.94 12.37 -8.97
C VAL A 228 26.78 11.86 -7.54
N GLY A 229 25.55 11.63 -7.10
CA GLY A 229 25.26 10.98 -5.83
C GLY A 229 24.78 9.55 -6.07
N LEU A 230 25.43 8.58 -5.43
CA LEU A 230 24.98 7.19 -5.37
C LEU A 230 24.73 6.82 -3.91
N GLY A 231 23.52 6.39 -3.59
CA GLY A 231 23.14 6.06 -2.22
C GLY A 231 22.55 4.67 -2.11
N VAL A 232 22.77 4.06 -0.95
CA VAL A 232 22.01 2.90 -0.47
C VAL A 232 21.49 3.22 0.91
N GLU A 233 20.21 2.99 1.13
CA GLU A 233 19.55 3.25 2.40
C GLU A 233 18.82 2.00 2.88
N THR A 234 18.94 1.74 4.18
CA THR A 234 18.22 0.68 4.88
C THR A 234 17.32 1.26 5.96
N ARG A 235 16.11 0.72 6.09
CA ARG A 235 15.12 1.17 7.06
C ARG A 235 15.45 0.58 8.42
N LEU A 236 15.62 1.43 9.42
CA LEU A 236 15.87 0.99 10.79
C LEU A 236 14.55 0.72 11.52
N SER A 237 13.65 1.71 11.53
CA SER A 237 12.34 1.60 12.16
C SER A 237 11.43 2.74 11.69
N GLY A 238 10.12 2.51 11.55
CA GLY A 238 9.16 3.58 11.26
C GLY A 238 9.64 4.54 10.15
N PRO A 239 9.78 5.85 10.39
CA PRO A 239 10.26 6.83 9.40
C PRO A 239 11.78 6.91 9.25
N LEU A 240 12.55 6.12 10.00
CA LEU A 240 14.01 6.23 10.15
C LEU A 240 14.78 5.36 9.16
N TRP A 241 15.75 5.95 8.50
CA TRP A 241 16.61 5.34 7.48
C TRP A 241 18.08 5.59 7.80
N LEU A 242 18.90 4.56 7.62
CA LEU A 242 20.36 4.65 7.63
C LEU A 242 20.85 4.60 6.19
N GLY A 243 21.60 5.62 5.78
CA GLY A 243 22.12 5.78 4.42
C GLY A 243 23.63 5.75 4.35
N LEU A 244 24.15 5.09 3.33
CA LEU A 244 25.53 5.23 2.87
C LEU A 244 25.50 5.89 1.49
N THR A 245 26.31 6.91 1.30
CA THR A 245 26.39 7.69 0.06
C THR A 245 27.81 7.74 -0.46
N LEU A 246 27.95 7.64 -1.77
CA LEU A 246 29.17 7.88 -2.54
C LEU A 246 28.90 9.10 -3.45
N ASP A 247 29.79 10.08 -3.40
CA ASP A 247 29.64 11.38 -4.06
C ASP A 247 30.88 11.66 -4.93
N PRO A 248 31.06 10.96 -6.07
CA PRO A 248 32.10 11.28 -7.03
C PRO A 248 31.76 12.58 -7.77
N GLY A 249 32.75 13.45 -7.96
CA GLY A 249 32.56 14.73 -8.64
C GLY A 249 33.86 15.39 -9.07
N VAL A 250 33.75 16.66 -9.42
CA VAL A 250 34.86 17.48 -9.87
C VAL A 250 34.76 18.88 -9.30
N VAL A 251 35.89 19.42 -8.87
CA VAL A 251 36.04 20.82 -8.48
C VAL A 251 36.04 21.67 -9.75
N LEU A 252 35.04 22.54 -9.87
CA LEU A 252 34.84 23.45 -11.01
C LEU A 252 35.64 24.74 -10.88
N ARG A 253 35.86 25.21 -9.64
CA ARG A 253 36.73 26.36 -9.35
C ARG A 253 37.88 25.93 -8.44
N PRO A 254 39.11 25.84 -8.97
CA PRO A 254 40.31 25.63 -8.17
C PRO A 254 40.48 26.72 -7.10
N ALA A 255 40.75 26.32 -5.86
CA ALA A 255 41.19 27.24 -4.81
C ALA A 255 42.73 27.27 -4.79
N ARG A 256 43.32 28.27 -5.44
CA ARG A 256 44.78 28.37 -5.60
C ARG A 256 45.40 29.03 -4.37
N TYR A 257 46.52 28.51 -3.92
CA TYR A 257 47.21 29.03 -2.74
C TYR A 257 48.72 28.92 -2.89
N GLN A 258 49.44 29.73 -2.13
CA GLN A 258 50.86 29.58 -1.90
C GLN A 258 51.08 29.25 -0.43
N ASP A 259 51.88 28.23 -0.14
CA ASP A 259 52.20 27.87 1.24
C ASP A 259 53.22 28.84 1.87
N ALA A 260 53.51 28.65 3.16
CA ALA A 260 54.52 29.44 3.87
C ALA A 260 55.95 29.28 3.32
N ARG A 261 56.22 28.25 2.51
CA ARG A 261 57.51 27.99 1.86
C ARG A 261 57.59 28.55 0.44
N GLY A 262 56.54 29.22 -0.02
CA GLY A 262 56.45 29.78 -1.37
C GLY A 262 56.04 28.76 -2.44
N ALA A 263 55.72 27.51 -2.06
CA ALA A 263 55.24 26.51 -3.01
C ALA A 263 53.78 26.78 -3.37
N THR A 264 53.50 26.80 -4.66
CA THR A 264 52.14 26.96 -5.18
C THR A 264 51.40 25.63 -5.17
N GLY A 265 50.15 25.65 -4.74
CA GLY A 265 49.22 24.53 -4.81
C GLY A 265 47.81 24.98 -5.17
N ALA A 266 46.94 24.02 -5.39
CA ALA A 266 45.53 24.26 -5.60
C ALA A 266 44.71 23.21 -4.84
N VAL A 267 43.43 23.48 -4.62
CA VAL A 267 42.44 22.43 -4.34
C VAL A 267 41.59 22.31 -5.59
N GLU A 268 41.82 21.27 -6.38
CA GLU A 268 41.22 21.10 -7.71
C GLU A 268 41.07 19.62 -8.11
N GLY A 269 40.47 19.39 -9.28
CA GLY A 269 40.37 18.07 -9.89
C GLY A 269 39.21 17.22 -9.35
N ALA A 270 39.37 15.90 -9.41
CA ALA A 270 38.38 14.93 -8.97
C ALA A 270 38.15 15.00 -7.45
N TRP A 271 36.88 14.84 -7.07
CA TRP A 271 36.36 14.74 -5.71
C TRP A 271 35.75 13.35 -5.53
N LEU A 272 36.06 12.68 -4.42
CA LEU A 272 35.40 11.44 -4.06
C LEU A 272 34.95 11.53 -2.60
N GLY A 273 33.65 11.70 -2.41
CA GLY A 273 33.01 11.75 -1.10
C GLY A 273 32.37 10.44 -0.67
N VAL A 274 32.36 10.19 0.63
CA VAL A 274 31.61 9.13 1.28
C VAL A 274 30.88 9.72 2.49
N GLY A 275 29.58 9.49 2.58
CA GLY A 275 28.76 9.95 3.69
C GLY A 275 27.96 8.82 4.34
N LEU A 276 27.90 8.83 5.67
CA LEU A 276 26.93 8.03 6.43
C LEU A 276 25.87 8.99 6.97
N SER A 277 24.60 8.64 6.84
CA SER A 277 23.51 9.54 7.27
C SER A 277 22.42 8.80 8.00
N LEU A 278 21.88 9.43 9.03
CA LEU A 278 20.60 9.05 9.62
C LEU A 278 19.54 10.01 9.10
N ALA A 279 18.50 9.49 8.47
CA ALA A 279 17.43 10.26 7.87
C ALA A 279 16.07 9.91 8.48
N THR A 280 15.24 10.92 8.70
CA THR A 280 13.81 10.75 9.02
C THR A 280 12.99 11.20 7.82
N GLU A 281 11.99 10.42 7.44
CA GLU A 281 11.10 10.72 6.31
C GLU A 281 9.65 10.80 6.79
N ARG A 282 9.03 11.96 6.58
CA ARG A 282 7.61 12.18 6.82
C ARG A 282 6.87 12.27 5.48
N ARG A 283 5.97 11.33 5.25
CA ARG A 283 5.15 11.24 4.02
C ARG A 283 3.87 12.06 4.18
N SER A 284 3.35 12.60 3.09
CA SER A 284 1.98 13.13 3.06
C SER A 284 0.98 12.00 3.32
N SER A 285 -0.17 12.33 3.91
CA SER A 285 -1.26 11.34 4.01
C SER A 285 -1.84 11.09 2.61
N PRO A 286 -2.23 9.85 2.27
CA PRO A 286 -3.01 9.63 1.06
C PRO A 286 -4.33 10.43 1.14
N PRO A 287 -4.84 10.95 0.02
CA PRO A 287 -6.18 11.54 -0.01
C PRO A 287 -7.20 10.50 0.49
N ARG A 288 -8.11 10.95 1.37
CA ARG A 288 -9.15 10.11 1.97
C ARG A 288 -10.20 9.69 0.96
#